data_AF-A0A540WHW5-F1
#
_entry.id   AF-A0A540WHW5-F1
#
_cell.length_a   1.000
_cell.length_b   1.000
_cell.length_c   1.000
_cell.angle_alpha   90.00
_cell.angle_beta   90.00
_cell.angle_gamma   90.00
#
_symmetry.space_group_name_H-M   'P 1'
#
loop_
_entity.id
_entity.type
_entity.pdbx_description
1 polymer ?
#
loop_
_entity_poly.entity_id
_entity_poly.type
_entity_poly.pdbx_seq_one_letter_code
_entity_poly.pdbx_strand_id
1 'polypeptide(L)' 'MAVTQTAQACDLVIFGAKGDLARRKLLPSLYQLEKAGQIHADTRIIGVGRADWDKAAYTKVVREALETFM' A
#
# COMPACT_ATOMS: atom_id res chain seq x y z
N MET A 1 1.10 -4.71 28.64
CA MET A 1 1.63 -4.98 27.28
C MET A 1 0.43 -5.13 26.36
N ALA A 2 0.24 -4.21 25.41
CA ALA A 2 -0.84 -4.34 24.45
C ALA A 2 -0.50 -5.53 23.54
N VAL A 3 -1.40 -6.52 23.48
CA VAL A 3 -1.31 -7.60 22.49
C VAL A 3 -1.38 -6.92 21.13
N THR A 4 -0.23 -6.82 20.44
CA THR A 4 -0.19 -6.34 19.07
C THR A 4 -0.72 -7.49 18.22
N GLN A 5 -2.04 -7.58 18.10
CA GLN A 5 -2.65 -8.53 17.18
C GLN A 5 -2.41 -7.99 15.78
N THR A 6 -1.27 -8.36 15.20
CA THR A 6 -1.02 -8.18 13.77
C THR A 6 -2.16 -8.88 13.03
N ALA A 7 -2.75 -8.21 12.04
CA ALA A 7 -3.82 -8.80 11.24
C ALA A 7 -3.34 -10.14 10.65
N GLN A 8 -4.26 -11.07 10.37
CA GLN A 8 -3.90 -12.28 9.62
C GLN A 8 -3.33 -11.89 8.24
N ALA A 9 -2.38 -12.69 7.74
CA ALA A 9 -1.85 -12.52 6.39
C ALA A 9 -2.99 -12.51 5.36
N CYS A 10 -2.92 -11.58 4.41
CA CYS A 10 -3.91 -11.51 3.34
C CYS A 10 -3.33 -10.95 2.04
N ASP A 11 -4.08 -11.18 0.96
CA ASP A 11 -3.86 -10.50 -0.30
C ASP A 11 -4.78 -9.28 -0.38
N LEU A 12 -4.22 -8.09 -0.19
CA LEU A 12 -4.94 -6.83 -0.34
C LEU A 12 -4.87 -6.35 -1.79
N VAL A 13 -5.97 -6.53 -2.52
CA VAL A 13 -6.07 -6.14 -3.93
C VAL A 13 -6.70 -4.74 -4.05
N ILE A 14 -5.95 -3.78 -4.60
CA ILE A 14 -6.40 -2.39 -4.80
C ILE A 14 -6.72 -2.18 -6.28
N PHE A 15 -8.00 -2.18 -6.61
CA PHE A 15 -8.47 -1.78 -7.94
C PHE A 15 -8.43 -0.26 -8.08
N GLY A 16 -7.85 0.22 -9.19
CA GLY A 16 -7.61 1.64 -9.38
C GLY A 16 -6.40 2.13 -8.61
N ALA A 17 -5.32 1.34 -8.59
CA ALA A 17 -4.12 1.58 -7.78
C ALA A 17 -3.37 2.90 -8.08
N LYS A 18 -3.64 3.55 -9.23
CA LYS A 18 -3.16 4.90 -9.60
C LYS A 18 -4.14 6.02 -9.23
N GLY A 19 -5.37 5.66 -8.85
CA GLY A 19 -6.45 6.58 -8.57
C GLY A 19 -6.08 7.59 -7.49
N ASP A 20 -6.80 8.70 -7.46
CA ASP A 20 -6.52 9.80 -6.52
C ASP A 20 -6.59 9.32 -5.06
N LEU A 21 -7.61 8.53 -4.72
CA LEU A 21 -7.78 7.96 -3.37
C LEU A 21 -6.61 7.03 -3.00
N ALA A 22 -6.15 6.20 -3.94
CA ALA A 22 -5.05 5.28 -3.70
C ALA A 22 -3.77 6.04 -3.34
N ARG A 23 -3.43 7.08 -4.13
CA ARG A 23 -2.23 7.90 -3.91
C ARG A 23 -2.31 8.76 -2.65
N ARG A 24 -3.45 9.39 -2.39
CA ARG A 24 -3.57 10.40 -1.33
C ARG A 24 -3.88 9.82 0.05
N LYS A 25 -4.43 8.61 0.11
CA LYS A 25 -4.91 8.00 1.36
C LYS A 25 -4.42 6.58 1.54
N LEU A 26 -4.75 5.68 0.62
CA LEU A 26 -4.48 4.24 0.84
C LEU A 26 -2.99 3.95 0.98
N LEU A 27 -2.16 4.42 0.05
CA LEU A 27 -0.72 4.16 0.06
C LEU A 27 -0.02 4.78 1.30
N PRO A 28 -0.22 6.07 1.64
CA PRO A 28 0.29 6.63 2.89
C PRO A 28 -0.17 5.88 4.14
N SER A 29 -1.45 5.51 4.22
CA SER A 29 -1.98 4.77 5.37
C SER A 29 -1.36 3.37 5.49
N LEU A 30 -1.21 2.64 4.38
CA LEU A 30 -0.57 1.33 4.38
C LEU A 30 0.90 1.41 4.79
N TYR A 31 1.62 2.43 4.35
CA TYR A 31 3.00 2.66 4.79
C TYR A 31 3.08 2.96 6.30
N GLN A 32 2.17 3.75 6.85
CA GLN A 32 2.14 4.00 8.30
C GLN A 32 1.80 2.73 9.11
N LEU A 33 0.89 1.89 8.61
CA LEU A 33 0.58 0.60 9.22
C LEU A 33 1.79 -0.35 9.20
N GLU A 34 2.53 -0.39 8.10
CA GLU A 34 3.78 -1.16 7.97
C GLU A 34 4.82 -0.66 8.97
N LYS A 35 5.07 0.66 9.01
CA LYS A 35 5.98 1.30 9.97
C LYS A 35 5.60 1.06 11.44
N ALA A 36 4.31 0.91 11.73
CA ALA A 36 3.79 0.61 13.05
C ALA A 36 3.81 -0.90 13.40
N GLY A 37 4.26 -1.77 12.50
CA GLY A 37 4.28 -3.22 12.70
C GLY A 37 2.88 -3.85 12.71
N GLN A 38 1.89 -3.19 12.11
CA GLN A 38 0.49 -3.62 12.10
C GLN A 38 0.10 -4.43 10.85
N ILE A 39 1.02 -4.58 9.90
CA ILE A 39 0.87 -5.44 8.72
C ILE A 39 1.64 -6.75 8.95
N HIS A 40 0.98 -7.88 8.67
CA HIS A 40 1.63 -9.18 8.71
C HIS A 40 2.73 -9.28 7.65
N ALA A 41 3.87 -9.90 7.96
CA ALA A 41 5.00 -10.01 7.03
C ALA A 41 4.63 -10.71 5.70
N ASP A 42 3.72 -11.68 5.76
CA ASP A 42 3.21 -12.41 4.59
C ASP A 42 2.07 -11.70 3.84
N THR A 43 1.62 -10.52 4.27
CA THR A 43 0.59 -9.75 3.55
C THR A 43 1.15 -9.20 2.24
N ARG A 44 0.41 -9.42 1.16
CA ARG A 44 0.76 -8.91 -0.17
C ARG A 44 -0.19 -7.79 -0.57
N ILE A 45 0.36 -6.64 -0.97
CA ILE A 45 -0.42 -5.53 -1.52
C ILE A 45 -0.30 -5.57 -3.05
N ILE A 46 -1.42 -5.78 -3.72
CA ILE A 46 -1.49 -6.00 -5.16
C ILE A 46 -2.30 -4.85 -5.79
N GLY A 47 -1.61 -3.98 -6.54
CA GLY A 47 -2.26 -2.93 -7.30
C GLY A 47 -2.77 -3.43 -8.65
N VAL A 48 -4.04 -3.18 -8.96
CA VAL A 48 -4.66 -3.51 -10.26
C VAL A 48 -5.16 -2.24 -10.94
N GLY A 49 -4.92 -2.14 -12.25
CA GLY A 49 -5.36 -1.00 -13.04
C GLY A 49 -5.33 -1.31 -14.54
N ARG A 50 -5.92 -0.41 -15.33
CA ARG A 50 -6.03 -0.54 -16.79
C ARG A 50 -4.81 -0.02 -17.56
N ALA A 51 -3.90 0.70 -16.90
CA ALA A 51 -2.71 1.20 -17.55
C ALA A 51 -1.76 0.05 -17.90
N ASP A 52 -0.93 0.25 -18.92
CA ASP A 52 0.14 -0.67 -19.28
C ASP A 52 1.43 -0.17 -18.63
N TRP A 53 1.78 -0.79 -17.51
CA TRP A 53 2.80 -0.34 -16.56
C TRP A 53 3.36 -1.56 -15.88
N ASP A 54 4.68 -1.60 -15.80
CA ASP A 54 5.39 -2.63 -15.08
C ASP A 54 5.48 -2.29 -13.58
N LYS A 55 6.00 -3.25 -12.82
CA LYS A 55 6.21 -3.09 -11.38
C LYS A 55 7.09 -1.88 -11.04
N ALA A 56 8.13 -1.61 -11.82
CA ALA A 56 9.08 -0.53 -11.55
C ALA A 56 8.44 0.85 -11.74
N ALA A 57 7.65 1.02 -12.80
CA ALA A 57 6.85 2.21 -13.04
C ALA A 57 5.85 2.43 -11.91
N TYR A 58 5.18 1.37 -11.43
CA TYR A 58 4.25 1.53 -10.31
C TYR A 58 4.95 1.89 -8.99
N THR A 59 6.11 1.29 -8.69
CA THR A 59 6.89 1.64 -7.49
C THR A 59 7.29 3.11 -7.47
N LYS A 60 7.58 3.73 -8.63
CA LYS A 60 7.82 5.18 -8.71
C LYS A 60 6.59 5.99 -8.32
N VAL A 61 5.41 5.64 -8.84
CA VAL A 61 4.14 6.29 -8.46
C VAL A 61 3.87 6.16 -6.96
N VAL A 62 4.15 5.00 -6.37
CA VAL A 62 4.00 4.80 -4.92
C VAL A 62 4.96 5.71 -4.16
N ARG A 63 6.25 5.73 -4.53
CA ARG A 63 7.25 6.61 -3.91
C ARG A 63 6.84 8.08 -3.99
N GLU A 64 6.48 8.57 -5.17
CA GLU A 64 6.03 9.95 -5.37
C GLU A 64 4.80 10.27 -4.51
N ALA A 65 3.85 9.35 -4.40
CA ALA A 65 2.68 9.53 -3.54
C ALA A 65 3.06 9.61 -2.06
N LEU A 66 3.99 8.79 -1.59
CA LEU A 66 4.49 8.87 -0.21
C LEU A 66 5.24 10.19 0.03
N GLU A 67 6.13 10.60 -0.87
CA GLU A 67 6.87 11.87 -0.77
C GLU A 67 5.96 13.11 -0.81
N THR A 68 4.80 13.01 -1.47
CA THR A 68 3.85 14.14 -1.60
C THR A 68 2.84 14.22 -0.46
N PHE A 69 2.38 13.07 0.07
CA PHE A 69 1.23 13.01 0.98
C PHE A 69 1.56 12.51 2.39
N MET A 70 2.83 12.28 2.70
CA MET A 70 3.33 12.00 4.05
C MET A 70 4.21 13.12 4.57
#